data_AF-A0A2B9QC72-F1
#
_entry.id   AF-A0A2B9QC72-F1
#
_cell.length_a   1.000
_cell.length_b   1.000
_cell.length_c   1.000
_cell.angle_alpha   90.00
_cell.angle_beta   90.00
_cell.angle_gamma   90.00
#
_symmetry.space_group_name_H-M   'P 1'
#
loop_
_entity.id
_entity.type
_entity.pdbx_description
1 polymer ?
#
loop_
_entity_poly.entity_id
_entity_poly.type
_entity_poly.pdbx_seq_one_letter_code
_entity_poly.pdbx_strand_id
1 'polypeptide(L)'
;MPNWFRKTLVALITVFTFGLVTPPSILLDNAKAADKPTSTAGQQNLESTSYTYEETNDRLTTDTFITYAMQEAEKQSMQKFGSKIGPVIEDEFKDVVLPKIEEAIAELATDVPEESLQSLAISQRPAGGNNEKIFHVYDMKSGNDLLRFHVRRDHPPQDGYYFNFHYHRFDDGYSGHHELGNIYWNTNVPPKWLS
;
A
#
# COMPACT_ATOMS: atom_id res chain seq x y z
N MET A 1 -11.51 -1.47 -30.61
CA MET A 1 -11.33 -2.92 -30.88
C MET A 1 -12.51 -3.40 -31.70
N PRO A 2 -12.29 -4.23 -32.72
CA PRO A 2 -13.38 -4.68 -33.58
C PRO A 2 -14.29 -5.65 -32.79
N ASN A 3 -15.61 -5.43 -32.86
CA ASN A 3 -16.61 -6.05 -31.97
C ASN A 3 -16.69 -7.59 -32.03
N TRP A 4 -16.05 -8.21 -33.02
CA TRP A 4 -16.00 -9.67 -33.16
C TRP A 4 -15.07 -10.33 -32.13
N PHE A 5 -14.02 -9.64 -31.66
CA PHE A 5 -13.06 -10.18 -30.69
C PHE A 5 -13.65 -10.40 -29.29
N ARG A 6 -14.66 -9.59 -28.92
CA ARG A 6 -15.34 -9.73 -27.62
C ARG A 6 -16.25 -10.96 -27.59
N LYS A 7 -16.89 -11.27 -28.73
CA LYS A 7 -17.82 -12.39 -28.85
C LYS A 7 -17.10 -13.74 -28.75
N THR A 8 -15.90 -13.85 -29.31
CA THR A 8 -15.08 -15.08 -29.24
C THR A 8 -14.55 -15.34 -27.83
N LEU A 9 -14.17 -14.30 -27.08
CA LEU A 9 -13.69 -14.45 -25.71
C LEU A 9 -14.77 -14.98 -24.76
N VAL A 10 -16.00 -14.45 -24.85
CA VAL A 10 -17.14 -14.90 -24.01
C VAL A 10 -17.50 -16.35 -24.32
N ALA A 11 -17.49 -16.73 -25.61
CA ALA A 11 -17.75 -18.12 -26.02
C ALA A 11 -16.68 -19.09 -25.46
N LEU A 12 -15.41 -18.71 -25.51
CA LEU A 12 -14.30 -19.53 -24.97
C LEU A 12 -14.40 -19.73 -23.46
N ILE A 13 -14.65 -18.68 -22.69
CA ILE A 13 -14.77 -18.78 -21.21
C ILE A 13 -15.93 -19.72 -20.85
N THR A 14 -17.05 -19.63 -21.56
CA THR A 14 -18.24 -20.45 -21.30
C THR A 14 -17.98 -21.94 -21.56
N VAL A 15 -17.25 -22.27 -22.63
CA VAL A 15 -16.90 -23.65 -22.97
C VAL A 15 -15.86 -24.21 -21.99
N PHE A 16 -14.82 -23.45 -21.65
CA PHE A 16 -13.76 -23.90 -20.73
C PHE A 16 -14.23 -24.08 -19.29
N THR A 17 -15.27 -23.36 -18.88
CA THR A 17 -15.82 -23.43 -17.52
C THR A 17 -17.06 -24.33 -17.41
N PHE A 18 -17.45 -25.04 -18.47
CA PHE A 18 -18.69 -25.83 -18.53
C PHE A 18 -19.94 -25.06 -18.02
N GLY A 19 -19.98 -23.74 -18.23
CA GLY A 19 -21.07 -22.90 -17.75
C GLY A 19 -21.18 -22.75 -16.21
N LEU A 20 -20.17 -23.17 -15.43
CA LEU A 20 -20.17 -23.03 -13.96
C LEU A 20 -19.77 -21.63 -13.48
N VAL A 21 -19.22 -20.78 -14.36
CA VAL A 21 -18.78 -19.44 -13.99
C VAL A 21 -19.62 -18.42 -14.73
N THR A 22 -20.41 -17.65 -13.99
CA THR A 22 -21.18 -16.53 -14.53
C THR A 22 -20.22 -15.42 -14.95
N PRO A 23 -20.26 -14.95 -16.21
CA PRO A 23 -19.37 -13.89 -16.65
C PRO A 23 -19.65 -12.58 -15.86
N PRO A 24 -18.62 -11.81 -15.53
CA PRO A 24 -18.77 -10.59 -14.76
C PRO A 24 -19.66 -9.57 -15.47
N SER A 25 -20.59 -8.98 -14.73
CA SER A 25 -21.68 -8.09 -15.19
C SER A 25 -21.22 -6.86 -15.97
N ILE A 26 -19.96 -6.46 -15.82
CA ILE A 26 -19.27 -5.42 -16.60
C ILE A 26 -19.23 -5.68 -18.12
N LEU A 27 -19.51 -6.91 -18.58
CA LEU A 27 -19.64 -7.23 -20.01
C LEU A 27 -21.09 -7.18 -20.55
N LEU A 28 -22.10 -7.10 -19.67
CA LEU A 28 -23.53 -7.14 -20.01
C LEU A 28 -24.21 -5.77 -19.99
N ASP A 29 -23.56 -4.75 -19.40
CA ASP A 29 -24.18 -3.44 -19.12
C ASP A 29 -24.41 -2.53 -20.34
N ASN A 30 -24.04 -2.95 -21.55
CA ASN A 30 -24.30 -2.18 -22.77
C ASN A 30 -25.47 -2.72 -23.63
N ALA A 31 -26.28 -3.64 -23.10
CA ALA A 31 -27.39 -4.26 -23.84
C ALA A 31 -28.80 -3.93 -23.32
N LYS A 32 -28.95 -3.04 -22.32
CA LYS A 32 -30.27 -2.66 -21.80
C LYS A 32 -30.41 -1.16 -21.59
N ALA A 33 -30.56 -0.43 -22.69
CA ALA A 33 -31.16 0.90 -22.70
C ALA A 33 -32.59 0.77 -23.23
N ALA A 34 -33.55 0.48 -22.34
CA ALA A 34 -34.97 0.85 -22.47
C ALA A 34 -35.72 0.47 -21.18
N ASP A 35 -36.54 1.41 -20.72
CA ASP A 35 -37.63 1.31 -19.74
C ASP A 35 -37.34 1.30 -18.22
N LYS A 36 -37.69 2.43 -17.60
CA LYS A 36 -38.07 2.63 -16.18
C LYS A 36 -39.52 2.11 -15.95
N PRO A 37 -40.10 2.00 -14.72
CA PRO A 37 -39.71 2.66 -13.45
C PRO A 37 -39.88 1.86 -12.11
N THR A 38 -39.35 2.47 -11.03
CA THR A 38 -39.79 2.45 -9.60
C THR A 38 -39.58 1.20 -8.72
N SER A 39 -38.66 1.28 -7.74
CA SER A 39 -38.96 1.29 -6.29
C SER A 39 -37.69 1.15 -5.41
N THR A 40 -37.42 2.20 -4.64
CA THR A 40 -36.85 2.32 -3.29
C THR A 40 -36.12 1.13 -2.62
N ALA A 41 -34.84 1.32 -2.29
CA ALA A 41 -34.26 0.98 -0.98
C ALA A 41 -32.80 1.48 -0.85
N GLY A 42 -32.54 2.37 0.13
CA GLY A 42 -31.29 2.45 0.88
C GLY A 42 -30.03 2.98 0.17
N GLN A 43 -29.99 4.29 -0.14
CA GLN A 43 -28.71 4.99 -0.33
C GLN A 43 -28.02 5.15 1.03
N GLN A 44 -27.00 4.35 1.30
CA GLN A 44 -25.93 4.75 2.20
C GLN A 44 -24.88 5.50 1.39
N ASN A 45 -24.71 6.77 1.76
CA ASN A 45 -23.71 7.70 1.27
C ASN A 45 -22.31 7.06 1.34
N LEU A 46 -21.77 6.67 0.18
CA LEU A 46 -20.33 6.55 0.01
C LEU A 46 -19.87 7.93 -0.47
N GLU A 47 -19.49 8.77 0.48
CA GLU A 47 -18.72 9.98 0.23
C GLU A 47 -17.37 9.55 -0.35
N SER A 48 -17.33 9.38 -1.67
CA SER A 48 -16.12 9.43 -2.45
C SER A 48 -15.60 10.86 -2.32
N THR A 49 -14.75 11.10 -1.31
CA THR A 49 -13.90 12.27 -1.28
C THR A 49 -12.92 12.13 -2.43
N SER A 50 -13.33 12.63 -3.61
CA SER A 50 -12.44 12.91 -4.71
C SER A 50 -11.56 14.06 -4.26
N TYR A 51 -10.31 13.77 -3.89
CA TYR A 51 -9.29 14.79 -3.76
C TYR A 51 -9.10 15.41 -5.14
N THR A 52 -9.76 16.53 -5.38
CA THR A 52 -9.41 17.44 -6.47
C THR A 52 -8.04 17.99 -6.11
N TYR A 53 -6.99 17.38 -6.65
CA TYR A 53 -5.69 18.00 -6.69
C TYR A 53 -5.84 19.23 -7.60
N GLU A 54 -5.90 20.41 -7.00
CA GLU A 54 -5.73 21.63 -7.77
C GLU A 54 -4.33 21.58 -8.37
N GLU A 55 -4.28 21.51 -9.70
CA GLU A 55 -3.08 21.54 -10.52
C GLU A 55 -2.45 22.93 -10.42
N THR A 56 -1.87 23.20 -9.26
CA THR A 56 -0.88 24.26 -9.09
C THR A 56 0.39 23.75 -9.76
N ASN A 57 0.87 24.48 -10.75
CA ASN A 57 2.07 24.22 -11.52
C ASN A 57 3.34 24.44 -10.67
N ASP A 58 3.29 24.07 -9.39
CA ASP A 58 4.43 24.04 -8.49
C ASP A 58 5.20 22.77 -8.82
N ARG A 59 6.43 22.94 -9.31
CA ARG A 59 7.37 21.83 -9.46
C ARG A 59 7.50 21.17 -8.09
N LEU A 60 7.03 19.93 -7.96
CA LEU A 60 7.27 19.09 -6.79
C LEU A 60 8.78 19.09 -6.53
N THR A 61 9.18 19.75 -5.45
CA THR A 61 10.55 19.78 -4.96
C THR A 61 10.81 18.52 -4.14
N THR A 62 12.09 18.21 -3.93
CA THR A 62 12.51 17.12 -3.02
C THR A 62 11.86 17.25 -1.65
N ASP A 63 11.83 18.44 -1.06
CA ASP A 63 11.26 18.68 0.27
C ASP A 63 9.74 18.42 0.31
N THR A 64 9.02 18.81 -0.74
CA THR A 64 7.58 18.53 -0.82
C THR A 64 7.28 17.04 -0.94
N PHE A 65 8.10 16.30 -1.70
CA PHE A 65 7.97 14.85 -1.78
C PHE A 65 8.28 14.17 -0.44
N ILE A 66 9.37 14.55 0.23
CA ILE A 66 9.75 13.98 1.53
C ILE A 66 8.63 14.24 2.55
N THR A 67 8.09 15.46 2.60
CA THR A 67 6.98 15.80 3.51
C THR A 67 5.76 14.92 3.27
N TYR A 68 5.34 14.75 2.01
CA TYR A 68 4.24 13.86 1.63
C TYR A 68 4.55 12.40 2.02
N ALA A 69 5.75 11.93 1.69
CA ALA A 69 6.17 10.55 1.91
C ALA A 69 6.19 10.21 3.40
N MET A 70 6.65 11.14 4.25
CA MET A 70 6.69 10.97 5.70
C MET A 70 5.30 10.95 6.32
N GLN A 71 4.39 11.80 5.87
CA GLN A 71 2.98 11.76 6.32
C GLN A 71 2.33 10.42 6.00
N GLU A 72 2.53 9.89 4.80
CA GLU A 72 2.00 8.57 4.45
C GLU A 72 2.75 7.44 5.16
N ALA A 73 4.06 7.53 5.35
CA ALA A 73 4.84 6.51 6.07
C ALA A 73 4.37 6.35 7.51
N GLU A 74 4.17 7.45 8.24
CA GLU A 74 3.63 7.42 9.60
C GLU A 74 2.22 6.81 9.61
N LYS A 75 1.34 7.31 8.74
CA LYS A 75 -0.05 6.84 8.63
C LYS A 75 -0.16 5.35 8.32
N GLN A 76 0.60 4.85 7.32
CA GLN A 76 0.59 3.43 6.97
C GLN A 76 1.19 2.57 8.09
N SER A 77 2.17 3.09 8.84
CA SER A 77 2.75 2.41 10.00
C SER A 77 1.76 2.33 11.16
N MET A 78 1.09 3.42 11.51
CA MET A 78 0.05 3.40 12.56
C MET A 78 -1.11 2.48 12.18
N GLN A 79 -1.53 2.52 10.91
CA GLN A 79 -2.55 1.59 10.42
C GLN A 79 -2.08 0.14 10.57
N LYS A 80 -0.83 -0.18 10.21
CA LYS A 80 -0.22 -1.51 10.32
C LYS A 80 -0.27 -2.05 11.75
N PHE A 81 0.10 -1.21 12.72
CA PHE A 81 0.16 -1.59 14.14
C PHE A 81 -1.24 -1.84 14.70
N GLY A 82 -2.24 -1.09 14.23
CA GLY A 82 -3.61 -1.23 14.68
C GLY A 82 -3.78 -0.81 16.14
N SER A 83 -4.97 -1.09 16.68
CA SER A 83 -5.41 -0.59 17.98
C SER A 83 -4.69 -1.23 19.17
N LYS A 84 -4.14 -2.44 18.99
CA LYS A 84 -3.49 -3.19 20.08
C LYS A 84 -2.00 -2.93 20.20
N ILE A 85 -1.29 -2.81 19.07
CA ILE A 85 0.16 -2.63 19.05
C ILE A 85 0.52 -1.16 19.06
N GLY A 86 -0.19 -0.34 18.26
CA GLY A 86 0.11 1.08 18.05
C GLY A 86 0.32 1.85 19.35
N PRO A 87 -0.66 1.88 20.28
CA PRO A 87 -0.54 2.66 21.51
C PRO A 87 0.62 2.27 22.43
N VAL A 88 1.22 1.09 22.23
CA VAL A 88 2.34 0.60 23.06
C VAL A 88 3.69 1.01 22.49
N ILE A 89 3.81 1.07 21.16
CA ILE A 89 5.09 1.27 20.47
C ILE A 89 5.19 2.60 19.73
N GLU A 90 4.11 3.37 19.66
CA GLU A 90 4.02 4.58 18.82
C GLU A 90 5.13 5.59 19.14
N ASP A 91 5.34 5.91 20.41
CA ASP A 91 6.35 6.90 20.83
C ASP A 91 7.76 6.44 20.44
N GLU A 92 8.14 5.20 20.79
CA GLU A 92 9.46 4.65 20.45
C GLU A 92 9.64 4.50 18.93
N PHE A 93 8.58 4.16 18.18
CA PHE A 93 8.60 4.13 16.73
C PHE A 93 8.89 5.52 16.14
N LYS A 94 8.21 6.55 16.65
CA LYS A 94 8.41 7.94 16.20
C LYS A 94 9.79 8.48 16.54
N ASP A 95 10.35 8.08 17.68
CA ASP A 95 11.65 8.56 18.14
C ASP A 95 12.83 7.83 17.49
N VAL A 96 12.67 6.53 17.18
CA VAL A 96 13.81 5.67 16.79
C VAL A 96 13.75 5.22 15.33
N VAL A 97 12.56 4.86 14.84
CA VAL A 97 12.40 4.19 13.53
C VAL A 97 12.02 5.18 12.45
N LEU A 98 11.06 6.07 12.73
CA LEU A 98 10.55 7.04 11.76
C LEU A 98 11.62 8.00 11.21
N PRO A 99 12.59 8.50 12.01
CA PRO A 99 13.67 9.33 11.49
C PRO A 99 14.56 8.59 10.48
N LYS A 100 14.80 7.29 10.67
CA LYS A 100 15.59 6.49 9.72
C LYS A 100 14.83 6.13 8.45
N ILE A 101 13.49 6.08 8.53
CA ILE A 101 12.65 6.01 7.34
C ILE A 101 12.82 7.29 6.52
N GLU A 102 12.83 8.46 7.17
CA GLU A 102 13.08 9.74 6.51
C GLU A 102 14.44 9.76 5.82
N GLU A 103 15.50 9.34 6.52
CA GLU A 103 16.85 9.23 5.95
C GLU A 103 16.87 8.36 4.68
N ALA A 104 16.24 7.18 4.71
CA ALA A 104 16.19 6.28 3.56
C ALA A 104 15.40 6.88 2.38
N ILE A 105 14.31 7.61 2.64
CA ILE A 105 13.52 8.28 1.60
C ILE A 105 14.27 9.48 1.03
N ALA A 106 14.95 10.26 1.86
CA ALA A 106 15.75 11.40 1.45
C ALA A 106 16.97 10.97 0.60
N GLU A 107 17.59 9.85 0.95
CA GLU A 107 18.66 9.23 0.15
C GLU A 107 18.14 8.84 -1.24
N LEU A 108 17.00 8.13 -1.31
CA LEU A 108 16.36 7.81 -2.60
C LEU A 108 16.04 9.07 -3.40
N ALA A 109 15.53 10.12 -2.75
CA ALA A 109 15.18 11.37 -3.42
C ALA A 109 16.40 12.10 -4.00
N THR A 110 17.59 11.88 -3.44
CA THR A 110 18.86 12.39 -3.96
C THR A 110 19.36 11.58 -5.16
N ASP A 111 19.08 10.27 -5.17
CA ASP A 111 19.50 9.34 -6.23
C ASP A 111 18.65 9.44 -7.52
N VAL A 112 17.46 10.01 -7.44
CA VAL A 112 16.54 10.16 -8.58
C VAL A 112 16.51 11.59 -9.13
N PRO A 113 16.38 11.78 -10.46
CA PRO A 113 16.16 13.10 -11.02
C PRO A 113 14.90 13.75 -10.45
N GLU A 114 14.94 15.07 -10.22
CA GLU A 114 13.81 15.82 -9.64
C GLU A 114 12.52 15.63 -10.46
N GLU A 115 12.60 15.56 -11.80
CA GLU A 115 11.44 15.27 -12.64
C GLU A 115 10.81 13.88 -12.42
N SER A 116 11.58 12.93 -11.87
CA SER A 116 11.12 11.57 -11.57
C SER A 116 10.40 11.48 -10.22
N LEU A 117 10.63 12.44 -9.31
CA LEU A 117 9.95 12.49 -8.01
C LEU A 117 8.43 12.57 -8.14
N GLN A 118 7.94 13.26 -9.18
CA GLN A 118 6.50 13.38 -9.48
C GLN A 118 5.81 12.04 -9.76
N SER A 119 6.58 11.04 -10.18
CA SER A 119 6.06 9.70 -10.41
C SER A 119 6.13 8.79 -9.18
N LEU A 120 6.76 9.21 -8.08
CA LEU A 120 6.89 8.38 -6.90
C LEU A 120 5.64 8.45 -6.02
N ALA A 121 5.26 7.30 -5.46
CA ALA A 121 4.11 7.19 -4.57
C ALA A 121 4.39 6.22 -3.41
N ILE A 122 3.63 6.39 -2.33
CA ILE A 122 3.65 5.49 -1.16
C ILE A 122 2.49 4.49 -1.27
N SER A 123 2.80 3.20 -1.22
CA SER A 123 1.78 2.16 -1.28
C SER A 123 0.90 2.19 -0.03
N GLN A 124 -0.41 2.20 -0.21
CA GLN A 124 -1.38 2.19 0.89
C GLN A 124 -1.78 0.76 1.28
N ARG A 125 -2.53 0.65 2.38
CA ARG A 125 -3.12 -0.61 2.88
C ARG A 125 -2.03 -1.62 3.26
N PRO A 126 -1.35 -1.40 4.41
CA PRO A 126 -0.40 -2.37 4.98
C PRO A 126 -0.99 -3.78 5.06
N ALA A 127 -0.12 -4.79 4.99
CA ALA A 127 -0.56 -6.18 5.05
C ALA A 127 -0.92 -6.59 6.49
N GLY A 128 -2.06 -7.26 6.69
CA GLY A 128 -2.47 -7.75 8.01
C GLY A 128 -1.90 -9.12 8.39
N GLY A 129 -2.31 -9.62 9.57
CA GLY A 129 -1.97 -10.97 9.99
C GLY A 129 -0.51 -11.10 10.43
N ASN A 130 0.24 -11.97 9.77
CA ASN A 130 1.66 -12.21 10.04
C ASN A 130 2.59 -11.61 8.96
N ASN A 131 2.04 -10.94 7.95
CA ASN A 131 2.82 -10.42 6.83
C ASN A 131 3.68 -9.22 7.26
N GLU A 132 4.81 -9.01 6.62
CA GLU A 132 5.82 -8.02 7.06
C GLU A 132 5.61 -6.63 6.45
N LYS A 133 5.11 -6.56 5.20
CA LYS A 133 4.90 -5.29 4.47
C LYS A 133 4.15 -4.24 5.31
N ILE A 134 4.78 -3.08 5.46
CA ILE A 134 4.13 -1.85 5.95
C ILE A 134 3.69 -1.04 4.73
N PHE A 135 4.65 -0.47 4.00
CA PHE A 135 4.44 0.29 2.77
C PHE A 135 5.68 0.18 1.88
N HIS A 136 5.51 0.50 0.60
CA HIS A 136 6.58 0.57 -0.39
C HIS A 136 6.60 1.98 -0.99
N VAL A 137 7.79 2.49 -1.31
CA VAL A 137 7.95 3.62 -2.23
C VAL A 137 8.08 3.01 -3.61
N TYR A 138 7.24 3.42 -4.56
CA TYR A 138 7.24 2.85 -5.91
C TYR A 138 7.08 3.93 -6.97
N ASP A 139 7.57 3.65 -8.17
CA ASP A 139 7.35 4.51 -9.34
C ASP A 139 6.03 4.13 -10.01
N MET A 140 5.10 5.08 -10.10
CA MET A 140 3.79 4.92 -10.72
C MET A 140 3.84 4.65 -12.22
N LYS A 141 4.89 5.09 -12.92
CA LYS A 141 5.05 4.88 -14.37
C LYS A 141 5.42 3.44 -14.68
N SER A 142 6.39 2.90 -13.95
CA SER A 142 6.88 1.53 -14.16
C SER A 142 6.17 0.47 -13.32
N GLY A 143 5.58 0.87 -12.19
CA GLY A 143 5.03 -0.05 -11.18
C GLY A 143 6.08 -0.74 -10.33
N ASN A 144 7.36 -0.34 -10.44
CA ASN A 144 8.45 -0.96 -9.70
C ASN A 144 8.57 -0.35 -8.30
N ASP A 145 8.76 -1.22 -7.30
CA ASP A 145 9.14 -0.77 -5.97
C ASP A 145 10.59 -0.26 -5.99
N LEU A 146 10.86 0.82 -5.28
CA LEU A 146 12.20 1.37 -5.10
C LEU A 146 12.72 1.07 -3.70
N LEU A 147 11.84 1.27 -2.71
CA LEU A 147 12.08 0.91 -1.31
C LEU A 147 10.91 0.09 -0.78
N ARG A 148 11.20 -0.94 0.00
CA ARG A 148 10.18 -1.76 0.65
C ARG A 148 10.37 -1.74 2.16
N PHE A 149 9.47 -1.06 2.89
CA PHE A 149 9.51 -0.97 4.35
C PHE A 149 8.66 -2.04 5.02
N HIS A 150 9.29 -2.81 5.91
CA HIS A 150 8.75 -4.03 6.50
C HIS A 150 8.99 -4.07 8.00
N VAL A 151 8.18 -4.88 8.69
CA VAL A 151 8.34 -5.17 10.12
C VAL A 151 8.14 -6.66 10.40
N ARG A 152 9.13 -7.26 11.05
CA ARG A 152 9.07 -8.63 11.56
C ARG A 152 8.68 -8.67 13.01
N ARG A 153 8.18 -9.83 13.43
CA ARG A 153 7.98 -10.17 14.85
C ARG A 153 9.02 -11.21 15.20
N ASP A 154 10.07 -10.76 15.85
CA ASP A 154 11.21 -11.60 16.20
C ASP A 154 11.03 -12.12 17.63
N HIS A 155 11.58 -13.31 17.88
CA HIS A 155 11.62 -13.95 19.19
C HIS A 155 12.97 -14.63 19.36
N PRO A 156 14.01 -13.87 19.75
CA PRO A 156 15.31 -14.43 20.07
C PRO A 156 15.18 -15.49 21.18
N PRO A 157 15.97 -16.58 21.16
CA PRO A 157 15.94 -17.60 22.20
C PRO A 157 16.18 -17.01 23.58
N GLN A 158 15.35 -17.41 24.55
CA GLN A 158 15.44 -16.99 25.97
C GLN A 158 15.19 -15.50 26.22
N ASP A 159 14.64 -14.77 25.25
CA ASP A 159 14.27 -13.36 25.38
C ASP A 159 12.76 -13.18 25.14
N GLY A 160 12.28 -11.94 25.18
CA GLY A 160 10.93 -11.59 24.74
C GLY A 160 10.79 -11.43 23.23
N TYR A 161 9.65 -10.87 22.84
CA TYR A 161 9.31 -10.57 21.46
C TYR A 161 9.71 -9.14 21.11
N TYR A 162 10.13 -8.96 19.86
CA TYR A 162 10.54 -7.67 19.31
C TYR A 162 9.84 -7.41 17.98
N PHE A 163 9.69 -6.13 17.65
CA PHE A 163 9.36 -5.68 16.30
C PHE A 163 10.63 -5.18 15.61
N ASN A 164 11.09 -5.91 14.60
CA ASN A 164 12.28 -5.59 13.83
C ASN A 164 11.90 -4.87 12.54
N PHE A 165 12.21 -3.58 12.47
CA PHE A 165 11.94 -2.72 11.32
C PHE A 165 13.14 -2.70 10.39
N HIS A 166 12.87 -2.91 9.11
CA HIS A 166 13.91 -2.90 8.08
C HIS A 166 13.31 -2.47 6.74
N TYR A 167 14.19 -2.19 5.78
CA TYR A 167 13.79 -1.98 4.41
C TYR A 167 14.68 -2.73 3.42
N HIS A 168 14.16 -2.87 2.21
CA HIS A 168 14.88 -3.43 1.06
C HIS A 168 14.97 -2.38 -0.05
N ARG A 169 16.07 -2.37 -0.79
CA ARG A 169 16.31 -1.46 -1.92
C ARG A 169 16.23 -2.21 -3.25
N PHE A 170 15.85 -1.52 -4.31
CA PHE A 170 15.79 -2.13 -5.64
C PHE A 170 17.18 -2.43 -6.23
N ASP A 171 18.18 -1.61 -5.88
CA ASP A 171 19.55 -1.68 -6.41
C ASP A 171 20.31 -2.95 -5.97
N ASP A 172 20.01 -3.49 -4.79
CA ASP A 172 20.50 -4.77 -4.29
C ASP A 172 19.59 -5.97 -4.63
N GLY A 173 18.59 -5.75 -5.49
CA GLY A 173 17.61 -6.78 -5.85
C GLY A 173 16.68 -7.18 -4.70
N TYR A 174 16.49 -6.31 -3.72
CA TYR A 174 15.73 -6.52 -2.48
C TYR A 174 16.29 -7.60 -1.55
N SER A 175 17.58 -7.88 -1.63
CA SER A 175 18.24 -8.91 -0.83
C SER A 175 18.75 -8.38 0.51
N GLY A 176 19.13 -7.10 0.55
CA GLY A 176 19.60 -6.43 1.76
C GLY A 176 18.46 -6.22 2.75
N HIS A 177 18.74 -6.47 4.03
CA HIS A 177 17.86 -6.10 5.14
C HIS A 177 18.50 -4.91 5.84
N HIS A 178 18.16 -3.71 5.38
CA HIS A 178 18.71 -2.47 5.94
C HIS A 178 17.95 -2.14 7.22
N GLU A 179 18.63 -2.20 8.36
CA GLU A 179 18.00 -2.11 9.67
C GLU A 179 17.56 -0.68 10.01
N LEU A 180 16.30 -0.53 10.41
CA LEU A 180 15.73 0.72 10.92
C LEU A 180 15.68 0.70 12.45
N GLY A 181 15.45 -0.46 13.06
CA GLY A 181 15.56 -0.61 14.52
C GLY A 181 14.72 -1.76 15.05
N ASN A 182 14.83 -1.96 16.37
CA ASN A 182 14.09 -2.97 17.10
C ASN A 182 13.34 -2.31 18.25
N ILE A 183 12.06 -2.63 18.40
CA ILE A 183 11.24 -2.20 19.53
C ILE A 183 10.86 -3.44 20.33
N TYR A 184 11.14 -3.42 21.64
CA TYR A 184 10.74 -4.50 22.52
C TYR A 184 9.21 -4.50 22.72
N TRP A 185 8.58 -5.66 22.57
CA TRP A 185 7.16 -5.81 22.86
C TRP A 185 6.96 -6.26 24.31
N ASN A 186 7.19 -7.54 24.57
CA ASN A 186 6.98 -8.20 25.86
C ASN A 186 7.40 -9.67 25.77
N THR A 187 7.33 -10.40 26.87
CA THR A 187 7.51 -11.86 26.96
C THR A 187 6.35 -12.66 26.37
N ASN A 188 5.15 -12.08 26.19
CA ASN A 188 4.03 -12.74 25.55
C ASN A 188 4.01 -12.51 24.03
N VAL A 189 3.45 -13.46 23.29
CA VAL A 189 3.29 -13.37 21.84
C VAL A 189 2.52 -12.08 21.48
N PRO A 190 3.05 -11.20 20.62
CA PRO A 190 2.35 -10.02 20.13
C PRO A 190 1.13 -10.41 19.29
N PRO A 191 0.07 -9.59 19.29
CA PRO A 191 -1.08 -9.83 18.43
C PRO A 191 -0.69 -9.74 16.94
N LYS A 192 -1.64 -10.09 16.08
CA LYS A 192 -1.44 -9.98 14.63
C LYS A 192 -1.53 -8.51 14.19
N TRP A 193 -0.93 -8.18 13.05
CA TRP A 193 -1.05 -6.86 12.45
C TRP A 193 -2.50 -6.55 12.06
N LEU A 194 -2.87 -5.26 12.07
CA LEU A 194 -4.22 -4.74 11.85
C LEU A 194 -5.27 -5.27 12.85
N SER A 195 -4.91 -5.40 14.13
CA SER A 195 -5.80 -5.95 15.16
C SER A 195 -6.14 -5.03 16.33
#